data_AF-A0A938K555-F1
#
_entry.id   AF-A0A938K555-F1
#
_cell.length_a   1.000
_cell.length_b   1.000
_cell.length_c   1.000
_cell.angle_alpha   90.00
_cell.angle_beta   90.00
_cell.angle_gamma   90.00
#
_symmetry.space_group_name_H-M   'P 1'
#
loop_
_entity.id
_entity.type
_entity.pdbx_description
1 polymer ?
#
loop_
_entity_poly.entity_id
_entity_poly.type
_entity_poly.pdbx_seq_one_letter_code
_entity_poly.pdbx_strand_id
1 'polypeptide(L)'
;MRIILCLLLAAAWGVAAPGARKASAKSRKASVGEPLKVPKNAEEIRPGMHRHTDAKGRIWIYRQTPTGLVRYEENDPVLARFSPDAPERQQSLDRIAVVEDGDLLRFERPGPVGPMRWERKKTELNATERVVWERAQEKNAQAAAADAAAAADPAPAEQKQ
;
A
#
# COMPACT_ATOMS: atom_id res chain seq x y z
N MET A 1 78.51 2.73 -19.30
CA MET A 1 78.65 1.28 -19.57
C MET A 1 77.25 0.68 -19.57
N ARG A 2 76.69 0.40 -20.75
CA ARG A 2 76.59 -0.92 -21.42
C ARG A 2 75.67 -1.92 -20.68
N ILE A 3 74.60 -2.25 -21.41
CA ILE A 3 73.49 -3.19 -21.26
C ILE A 3 73.90 -4.64 -20.96
N ILE A 4 73.15 -5.35 -20.09
CA ILE A 4 72.79 -6.80 -20.17
C ILE A 4 71.49 -6.95 -19.33
N LEU A 5 70.26 -6.99 -19.87
CA LEU A 5 69.54 -8.07 -20.56
C LEU A 5 69.86 -9.51 -20.07
N CYS A 6 69.16 -9.97 -19.02
CA CYS A 6 68.90 -11.40 -18.82
C CYS A 6 67.39 -11.63 -18.75
N LEU A 7 66.90 -12.12 -19.88
CA LEU A 7 65.61 -12.73 -20.12
C LEU A 7 65.63 -14.14 -19.51
N LEU A 8 64.60 -14.54 -18.75
CA LEU A 8 63.82 -15.80 -18.87
C LEU A 8 63.26 -16.36 -17.55
N LEU A 9 61.98 -16.75 -17.66
CA LEU A 9 61.28 -17.85 -17.00
C LEU A 9 60.84 -17.72 -15.53
N ALA A 10 59.55 -17.45 -15.33
CA ALA A 10 58.63 -18.40 -14.69
C ALA A 10 57.17 -17.95 -14.87
N ALA A 11 56.39 -18.73 -15.60
CA ALA A 11 54.94 -18.71 -15.57
C ALA A 11 54.46 -19.53 -14.37
N ALA A 12 53.51 -19.01 -13.58
CA ALA A 12 52.30 -19.71 -13.14
C ALA A 12 51.56 -18.94 -12.03
N TRP A 13 50.25 -18.83 -12.26
CA TRP A 13 49.17 -18.71 -11.27
C TRP A 13 49.04 -17.47 -10.38
N GLY A 14 48.05 -16.66 -10.76
CA GLY A 14 46.83 -16.59 -9.95
C GLY A 14 46.77 -15.44 -8.95
N VAL A 15 46.21 -14.31 -9.39
CA VAL A 15 45.43 -13.45 -8.50
C VAL A 15 44.10 -13.15 -9.18
N ALA A 16 43.08 -13.90 -8.76
CA ALA A 16 41.70 -13.61 -9.06
C ALA A 16 41.36 -12.21 -8.51
N ALA A 17 40.73 -11.38 -9.35
CA ALA A 17 40.10 -10.14 -8.94
C ALA A 17 39.12 -10.39 -7.77
N PRO A 18 38.95 -9.43 -6.84
CA PRO A 18 38.00 -9.56 -5.75
C PRO A 18 36.57 -9.59 -6.32
N GLY A 19 36.08 -10.79 -6.57
CA GLY A 19 34.69 -11.06 -6.90
C GLY A 19 33.81 -10.58 -5.76
N ALA A 20 33.02 -9.57 -6.06
CA ALA A 20 31.96 -9.04 -5.23
C ALA A 20 31.20 -10.20 -4.55
N ARG A 21 31.21 -10.21 -3.22
CA ARG A 21 30.27 -10.98 -2.40
C ARG A 21 28.87 -10.45 -2.71
N LYS A 22 28.23 -10.96 -3.76
CA LYS A 22 26.77 -10.95 -3.86
C LYS A 22 26.27 -11.87 -2.76
N ALA A 23 26.02 -11.27 -1.61
CA ALA A 23 25.25 -11.87 -0.54
C ALA A 23 23.90 -12.30 -1.13
N SER A 24 23.82 -13.58 -1.50
CA SER A 24 22.54 -14.24 -1.70
C SER A 24 21.83 -14.15 -0.36
N ALA A 25 20.88 -13.22 -0.27
CA ALA A 25 19.87 -13.21 0.77
C ALA A 25 19.13 -14.54 0.64
N LYS A 26 19.61 -15.55 1.38
CA LYS A 26 18.94 -16.82 1.58
C LYS A 26 17.65 -16.48 2.30
N SER A 27 16.58 -16.28 1.51
CA SER A 27 15.21 -16.41 1.97
C SER A 27 15.14 -17.77 2.66
N ARG A 28 15.16 -17.74 4.00
CA ARG A 28 14.98 -18.94 4.81
C ARG A 28 13.55 -19.37 4.56
N LYS A 29 13.39 -20.37 3.68
CA LYS A 29 12.16 -21.16 3.58
C LYS A 29 11.81 -21.59 5.01
N ALA A 30 10.68 -21.09 5.51
CA ALA A 30 10.16 -21.45 6.80
C ALA A 30 9.98 -22.98 6.83
N SER A 31 10.61 -23.62 7.81
CA SER A 31 10.44 -25.04 8.09
C SER A 31 8.96 -25.35 8.31
N VAL A 32 8.44 -26.33 7.56
CA VAL A 32 7.12 -26.93 7.78
C VAL A 32 7.19 -27.64 9.14
N GLY A 33 6.75 -26.97 10.18
CA GLY A 33 6.72 -27.46 11.55
C GLY A 33 5.59 -26.79 12.28
N GLU A 34 4.65 -27.62 12.75
CA GLU A 34 3.47 -27.30 13.58
C GLU A 34 2.53 -26.20 13.01
N PRO A 35 1.19 -26.33 13.11
CA PRO A 35 0.31 -25.24 12.74
C PRO A 35 0.69 -23.97 13.52
N LEU A 36 1.03 -22.92 12.78
CA LEU A 36 1.36 -21.62 13.36
C LEU A 36 0.14 -21.14 14.16
N LYS A 37 0.35 -20.87 15.45
CA LYS A 37 -0.68 -20.35 16.38
C LYS A 37 -0.36 -18.90 16.71
N VAL A 38 -1.41 -18.09 16.92
CA VAL A 38 -1.25 -16.73 17.44
C VAL A 38 -0.78 -16.83 18.89
N PRO A 39 0.31 -16.15 19.29
CA PRO A 39 0.76 -16.11 20.68
C PRO A 39 -0.33 -15.51 21.60
N LYS A 40 -0.47 -16.04 22.83
CA LYS A 40 -1.49 -15.55 23.79
C LYS A 40 -1.32 -14.09 24.19
N ASN A 41 -0.09 -13.58 24.14
CA ASN A 41 0.26 -12.20 24.43
C ASN A 41 0.36 -11.34 23.16
N ALA A 42 -0.19 -11.79 22.03
CA ALA A 42 -0.28 -10.97 20.83
C ALA A 42 -1.45 -9.99 20.96
N GLU A 43 -1.20 -8.73 20.64
CA GLU A 43 -2.19 -7.65 20.63
C GLU A 43 -2.92 -7.65 19.28
N GLU A 44 -4.25 -7.72 19.27
CA GLU A 44 -5.01 -7.58 18.03
C GLU A 44 -4.98 -6.12 17.57
N ILE A 45 -4.34 -5.87 16.43
CA ILE A 45 -4.23 -4.52 15.86
C ILE A 45 -5.34 -4.24 14.84
N ARG A 46 -5.89 -5.30 14.23
CA ARG A 46 -6.98 -5.28 13.24
C ARG A 46 -7.68 -6.64 13.22
N PRO A 47 -8.92 -6.74 12.73
CA PRO A 47 -9.62 -8.01 12.61
C PRO A 47 -8.77 -9.08 11.91
N GLY A 48 -8.39 -10.12 12.66
CA GLY A 48 -7.56 -11.22 12.16
C GLY A 48 -6.09 -10.86 11.95
N MET A 49 -5.60 -9.76 12.52
CA MET A 49 -4.20 -9.34 12.48
C MET A 49 -3.68 -8.99 13.88
N HIS A 50 -2.63 -9.67 14.32
CA HIS A 50 -2.10 -9.57 15.67
C HIS A 50 -0.63 -9.19 15.65
N ARG A 51 -0.22 -8.30 16.55
CA ARG A 51 1.17 -7.89 16.76
C ARG A 51 1.73 -8.60 17.97
N HIS A 52 2.95 -9.13 17.86
CA HIS A 52 3.63 -9.79 18.95
C HIS A 52 5.12 -9.44 18.96
N THR A 53 5.62 -9.04 20.12
CA THR A 53 7.05 -8.81 20.36
C THR A 53 7.67 -10.10 20.89
N ASP A 54 8.67 -10.64 20.19
CA ASP A 54 9.37 -11.84 20.63
C ASP A 54 10.39 -11.55 21.75
N ALA A 55 10.95 -12.61 22.34
CA ALA A 55 11.96 -12.48 23.40
C ALA A 55 13.26 -11.78 22.96
N LYS A 56 13.48 -11.59 21.66
CA LYS A 56 14.63 -10.88 21.07
C LYS A 56 14.27 -9.43 20.69
N GLY A 57 13.08 -8.96 21.03
CA GLY A 57 12.59 -7.62 20.69
C GLY A 57 12.12 -7.45 19.24
N ARG A 58 12.01 -8.53 18.46
CA ARG A 58 11.50 -8.45 17.08
C ARG A 58 9.98 -8.46 17.09
N ILE A 59 9.39 -7.60 16.27
CA ILE A 59 7.94 -7.47 16.15
C ILE A 59 7.45 -8.31 14.97
N TRP A 60 6.51 -9.20 15.27
CA TRP A 60 5.87 -10.09 14.34
C TRP A 60 4.40 -9.72 14.16
N ILE A 61 3.95 -9.66 12.91
CA ILE A 61 2.56 -9.49 12.54
C ILE A 61 2.00 -10.83 12.08
N TYR A 62 1.09 -11.39 12.87
CA TYR A 62 0.36 -12.61 12.57
C TYR A 62 -0.94 -12.25 11.85
N ARG A 63 -1.15 -12.80 10.65
CA ARG A 63 -2.36 -12.57 9.85
C ARG A 63 -3.11 -13.85 9.61
N GLN A 64 -4.38 -13.85 9.95
CA GLN A 64 -5.31 -14.91 9.62
C GLN A 64 -5.72 -14.78 8.15
N THR A 65 -5.51 -15.84 7.40
CA THR A 65 -5.88 -15.93 5.99
C THR A 65 -6.83 -17.11 5.79
N PRO A 66 -7.57 -17.17 4.67
CA PRO A 66 -8.45 -18.32 4.39
C PRO A 66 -7.70 -19.66 4.40
N THR A 67 -6.42 -19.68 4.06
CA THR A 67 -5.58 -20.88 4.02
C THR A 67 -4.85 -21.17 5.34
N GLY A 68 -5.04 -20.34 6.36
CA GLY A 68 -4.40 -20.49 7.67
C GLY A 68 -3.66 -19.24 8.13
N LEU A 69 -2.86 -19.39 9.20
CA LEU A 69 -2.13 -18.30 9.82
C LEU A 69 -0.76 -18.12 9.15
N VAL A 70 -0.45 -16.89 8.77
CA VAL A 70 0.89 -16.49 8.30
C VAL A 70 1.47 -15.45 9.26
N ARG A 71 2.80 -15.32 9.31
CA ARG A 71 3.48 -14.25 10.04
C ARG A 71 4.46 -13.50 9.17
N TYR A 72 4.61 -12.21 9.43
CA TYR A 72 5.56 -11.30 8.79
C TYR A 72 6.33 -10.55 9.88
N GLU A 73 7.56 -10.13 9.59
CA GLU A 73 8.20 -9.11 10.42
C GLU A 73 7.52 -7.76 10.17
N GLU A 74 7.46 -6.86 11.16
CA GLU A 74 6.72 -5.59 11.06
C GLU A 74 7.10 -4.73 9.84
N ASN A 75 8.36 -4.76 9.44
CA ASN A 75 8.88 -3.99 8.30
C ASN A 75 8.85 -4.75 6.96
N ASP A 76 8.17 -5.90 6.89
CA ASP A 76 8.03 -6.64 5.65
C ASP A 76 7.19 -5.83 4.64
N PRO A 77 7.67 -5.58 3.40
CA PRO A 77 6.95 -4.78 2.41
C PRO A 77 5.58 -5.38 2.04
N VAL A 78 5.37 -6.68 2.27
CA VAL A 78 4.08 -7.35 2.07
C VAL A 78 3.01 -6.81 3.03
N LEU A 79 3.39 -6.18 4.15
CA LEU A 79 2.46 -5.55 5.08
C LEU A 79 1.96 -4.18 4.60
N ALA A 80 2.75 -3.47 3.77
CA ALA A 80 2.42 -2.12 3.32
C ALA A 80 1.08 -2.06 2.55
N ARG A 81 0.81 -3.04 1.68
CA ARG A 81 -0.47 -3.18 0.95
C ARG A 81 -1.70 -3.37 1.84
N PHE A 82 -1.49 -3.73 3.11
CA PHE A 82 -2.57 -3.87 4.07
C PHE A 82 -2.73 -2.61 4.94
N SER A 83 -1.87 -1.61 4.82
CA SER A 83 -1.99 -0.34 5.57
C SER A 83 -3.34 0.35 5.28
N PRO A 84 -3.92 1.10 6.24
CA PRO A 84 -5.02 2.04 5.98
C PRO A 84 -4.75 2.94 4.79
N ASP A 85 -3.51 3.41 4.69
CA ASP A 85 -3.06 4.36 3.68
C ASP A 85 -2.52 3.67 2.41
N ALA A 86 -2.77 2.37 2.25
CA ALA A 86 -2.36 1.64 1.06
C ALA A 86 -3.06 2.24 -0.18
N PRO A 87 -2.33 2.52 -1.27
CA PRO A 87 -2.87 3.20 -2.44
C PRO A 87 -4.01 2.39 -3.08
N GLU A 88 -3.97 1.06 -3.05
CA GLU A 88 -5.03 0.21 -3.57
C GLU A 88 -6.34 0.36 -2.79
N ARG A 89 -6.26 0.56 -1.46
CA ARG A 89 -7.45 0.85 -0.65
C ARG A 89 -8.01 2.21 -1.00
N GLN A 90 -7.16 3.22 -1.11
CA GLN A 90 -7.58 4.56 -1.47
C GLN A 90 -8.26 4.56 -2.85
N GLN A 91 -7.63 3.97 -3.87
CA GLN A 91 -8.20 3.80 -5.20
C GLN A 91 -9.54 3.04 -5.19
N SER A 92 -9.71 2.06 -4.30
CA SER A 92 -10.97 1.32 -4.18
C SER A 92 -12.10 2.18 -3.63
N LEU A 93 -11.79 3.13 -2.74
CA LEU A 93 -12.74 4.10 -2.21
C LEU A 93 -13.08 5.18 -3.25
N ASP A 94 -12.08 5.65 -3.98
CA ASP A 94 -12.23 6.71 -5.00
C ASP A 94 -13.12 6.29 -6.18
N ARG A 95 -13.26 4.98 -6.40
CA ARG A 95 -14.14 4.40 -7.43
C ARG A 95 -15.61 4.34 -7.01
N ILE A 96 -15.94 4.64 -5.76
CA ILE A 96 -17.32 4.59 -5.27
C ILE A 96 -17.95 5.95 -5.50
N ALA A 97 -18.94 6.00 -6.38
CA ALA A 97 -19.79 7.17 -6.52
C ALA A 97 -20.87 7.15 -5.44
N VAL A 98 -21.23 8.33 -4.93
CA VAL A 98 -22.35 8.51 -4.00
C VAL A 98 -23.21 9.68 -4.48
N VAL A 99 -24.52 9.47 -4.44
CA VAL A 99 -25.52 10.49 -4.74
C VAL A 99 -26.38 10.65 -3.50
N GLU A 100 -26.54 11.89 -3.07
CA GLU A 100 -27.47 12.23 -1.99
C GLU A 100 -28.89 12.33 -2.51
N ASP A 101 -29.81 11.64 -1.86
CA ASP A 101 -31.24 11.69 -2.13
C ASP A 101 -31.99 11.85 -0.80
N GLY A 102 -32.14 13.11 -0.37
CA GLY A 102 -32.71 13.45 0.94
C GLY A 102 -31.95 12.82 2.11
N ASP A 103 -32.58 11.88 2.81
CA ASP A 103 -32.00 11.14 3.95
C ASP A 103 -31.25 9.86 3.56
N LEU A 104 -31.36 9.45 2.28
CA LEU A 104 -30.71 8.28 1.72
C LEU A 104 -29.48 8.69 0.90
N LEU A 105 -28.49 7.81 0.92
CA LEU A 105 -27.30 7.86 0.09
C LEU A 105 -27.33 6.65 -0.84
N ARG A 106 -27.29 6.92 -2.15
CA ARG A 106 -27.18 5.88 -3.17
C ARG A 106 -25.72 5.76 -3.59
N PHE A 107 -25.13 4.61 -3.28
CA PHE A 107 -23.76 4.27 -3.62
C PHE A 107 -23.71 3.43 -4.90
N GLU A 108 -22.68 3.65 -5.71
CA GLU A 108 -22.38 2.87 -6.90
C GLU A 108 -20.89 2.56 -6.96
N ARG A 109 -20.54 1.27 -6.99
CA ARG A 109 -19.16 0.79 -7.16
C ARG A 109 -19.04 -0.03 -8.44
N PRO A 110 -18.07 0.27 -9.32
CA PRO A 110 -17.81 -0.58 -10.47
C PRO A 110 -17.28 -1.94 -10.03
N GLY A 111 -17.91 -3.01 -10.50
CA GLY A 111 -17.52 -4.39 -10.28
C GLY A 111 -17.23 -5.14 -11.59
N PRO A 112 -16.66 -6.35 -11.52
CA PRO A 112 -16.30 -7.14 -12.70
C PRO A 112 -17.52 -7.58 -13.54
N VAL A 113 -18.70 -7.67 -12.93
CA VAL A 113 -19.96 -8.08 -13.58
C VAL A 113 -20.90 -6.88 -13.80
N GLY A 114 -20.38 -5.65 -13.66
CA GLY A 114 -21.16 -4.41 -13.72
C GLY A 114 -21.16 -3.63 -12.40
N PRO A 115 -21.81 -2.45 -12.38
CA PRO A 115 -21.87 -1.62 -11.18
C PRO A 115 -22.73 -2.25 -10.10
N MET A 116 -22.17 -2.40 -8.90
CA MET A 116 -22.89 -2.75 -7.70
C MET A 116 -23.47 -1.48 -7.08
N ARG A 117 -24.79 -1.45 -6.92
CA ARG A 117 -25.52 -0.32 -6.31
C ARG A 117 -26.11 -0.74 -4.98
N TRP A 118 -26.02 0.13 -3.99
CA TRP A 118 -26.66 -0.06 -2.70
C TRP A 118 -27.05 1.28 -2.08
N GLU A 119 -28.00 1.24 -1.15
CA GLU A 119 -28.54 2.42 -0.49
C GLU A 119 -28.35 2.31 1.02
N ARG A 120 -28.02 3.45 1.66
CA ARG A 120 -27.93 3.55 3.11
C ARG A 120 -28.45 4.89 3.59
N LYS A 121 -29.03 4.90 4.79
CA LYS A 121 -29.38 6.15 5.49
C LYS A 121 -28.13 6.84 6.00
N LYS A 122 -28.15 8.18 6.00
CA LYS A 122 -27.07 9.01 6.57
C LYS A 122 -26.73 8.66 8.03
N THR A 123 -27.71 8.20 8.80
CA THR A 123 -27.55 7.80 10.21
C THR A 123 -27.03 6.37 10.40
N GLU A 124 -27.01 5.55 9.35
CA GLU A 124 -26.67 4.12 9.41
C GLU A 124 -25.36 3.79 8.68
N LEU A 125 -24.56 4.80 8.34
CA LEU A 125 -23.33 4.61 7.59
C LEU A 125 -22.25 3.94 8.43
N ASN A 126 -21.62 2.93 7.84
CA ASN A 126 -20.40 2.35 8.40
C ASN A 126 -19.18 3.26 8.17
N ALA A 127 -18.04 2.92 8.79
CA ALA A 127 -16.83 3.73 8.70
C ALA A 127 -16.36 3.97 7.25
N THR A 128 -16.50 2.97 6.37
CA THR A 128 -16.11 3.09 4.97
C THR A 128 -17.05 4.03 4.21
N GLU A 129 -18.36 3.85 4.38
CA GLU A 129 -19.39 4.65 3.71
C GLU A 129 -19.33 6.11 4.12
N ARG A 130 -19.04 6.37 5.41
CA ARG A 130 -18.85 7.73 5.92
C ARG A 130 -17.68 8.44 5.25
N VAL A 131 -16.54 7.77 5.13
CA VAL A 131 -15.35 8.32 4.44
C VAL A 131 -15.64 8.61 2.97
N VAL A 132 -16.37 7.72 2.29
CA VAL A 132 -16.77 7.94 0.89
C VAL A 132 -17.70 9.15 0.76
N TRP A 133 -18.66 9.27 1.67
CA TRP A 133 -19.62 10.37 1.68
C TRP A 133 -18.96 11.73 1.95
N GLU A 134 -18.10 11.81 2.97
CA GLU A 134 -17.35 13.03 3.31
C GLU A 134 -16.53 13.55 2.13
N ARG A 135 -15.81 12.66 1.45
CA ARG A 135 -15.02 13.03 0.25
C ARG A 135 -15.89 13.51 -0.90
N ALA A 136 -17.07 12.93 -1.07
CA ALA A 136 -17.99 13.37 -2.12
C ALA A 136 -18.51 14.78 -1.82
N GLN A 137 -18.76 15.10 -0.54
CA GLN A 137 -19.12 16.44 -0.10
C GLN A 137 -18.01 17.45 -0.35
N GLU A 138 -16.77 17.11 0.00
CA GLU A 138 -15.60 17.95 -0.30
C GLU A 138 -15.45 18.21 -1.80
N LYS A 139 -15.59 17.16 -2.62
CA LYS A 139 -15.51 17.27 -4.08
C LYS A 139 -16.62 18.16 -4.65
N ASN A 140 -17.85 18.03 -4.16
CA ASN A 140 -18.98 18.85 -4.57
C ASN A 140 -18.79 20.32 -4.17
N ALA A 141 -18.30 20.57 -2.95
CA ALA A 141 -17.99 21.92 -2.49
C ALA A 141 -16.89 22.57 -3.32
N GLN A 142 -15.86 21.81 -3.71
CA GLN A 142 -14.76 22.28 -4.53
C GLN A 142 -15.21 22.57 -5.97
N ALA A 143 -16.11 21.75 -6.54
CA ALA A 143 -16.73 22.03 -7.83
C ALA A 143 -17.56 23.33 -7.79
N ALA A 144 -18.42 23.49 -6.78
CA ALA A 144 -19.21 24.71 -6.60
C ALA A 144 -18.35 25.97 -6.43
N ALA A 145 -17.22 25.87 -5.72
CA ALA A 145 -16.27 26.96 -5.58
C ALA A 145 -15.56 27.31 -6.91
N ALA A 146 -15.23 26.30 -7.71
CA ALA A 146 -14.62 26.50 -9.03
C ALA A 146 -15.61 27.18 -10.01
N ASP A 147 -16.87 26.75 -10.02
CA ASP A 147 -17.93 27.38 -10.82
C ASP A 147 -18.17 28.84 -10.40
N ALA A 148 -18.18 29.11 -9.09
CA ALA A 148 -18.32 30.48 -8.57
C ALA A 148 -17.12 31.38 -8.94
N ALA A 149 -15.91 30.84 -8.91
CA ALA A 149 -14.70 31.57 -9.33
C ALA A 149 -14.71 31.87 -10.84
N ALA A 150 -15.15 30.92 -11.67
CA ALA A 150 -15.29 31.11 -13.11
C ALA A 150 -16.37 32.16 -13.47
N ALA A 151 -17.45 32.23 -12.69
CA ALA A 151 -18.49 33.25 -12.86
C ALA A 151 -18.05 34.66 -12.43
N ALA A 152 -17.02 34.78 -11.59
CA ALA A 152 -16.53 36.05 -11.05
C ALA A 152 -15.41 36.71 -11.89
N ASP A 153 -14.91 36.04 -12.94
CA ASP A 153 -13.92 36.57 -13.88
C ASP A 153 -14.61 36.92 -15.22
N PRO A 154 -15.25 38.10 -15.36
CA PRO A 154 -15.86 38.49 -16.63
C PRO A 154 -14.73 38.71 -17.64
N ALA A 155 -14.80 37.97 -18.75
CA ALA A 155 -13.89 38.08 -19.89
C ALA A 155 -13.47 39.55 -20.16
N PRO A 156 -12.19 39.82 -20.49
CA PRO A 156 -11.74 41.17 -20.76
C PRO A 156 -12.55 41.73 -21.93
N ALA A 157 -13.30 42.79 -21.65
CA ALA A 157 -14.14 43.46 -22.63
C ALA A 157 -13.32 43.76 -23.88
N GLU A 158 -13.76 43.19 -25.00
CA GLU A 158 -13.24 43.40 -26.34
C GLU A 158 -13.24 44.91 -26.65
N GLN A 159 -12.08 45.56 -26.48
CA GLN A 159 -11.86 46.92 -26.97
C GLN A 159 -11.80 46.87 -28.48
N LYS A 160 -12.94 47.16 -29.13
CA LYS A 160 -12.96 47.53 -30.55
C LYS A 160 -12.19 48.83 -30.73
N GLN A 161 -11.10 48.75 -31.50
CA GLN A 161 -10.46 49.89 -32.16
C GLN A 161 -11.18 50.21 -33.47
#